data_AF-A0A9D5VKC4-F1
#
_entry.id   AF-A0A9D5VKC4-F1
#
_cell.length_a   1.000
_cell.length_b   1.000
_cell.length_c   1.000
_cell.angle_alpha   90.00
_cell.angle_beta   90.00
_cell.angle_gamma   90.00
#
_symmetry.space_group_name_H-M   'P 1'
#
loop_
_entity.id
_entity.type
_entity.pdbx_description
1 polymer ?
#
loop_
_entity_poly.entity_id
_entity_poly.type
_entity_poly.pdbx_seq_one_letter_code
_entity_poly.pdbx_strand_id
1 'polypeptide(L)'
;MKSNYDFSKGKRGAIVPKGTKTAVYLRLDPRALLWLQEKAEEAKVGYQTFLNHFLLEQWEKDNAANATVVEDLQLIEKALKRLKKKVG
;
A
#
# COMPACT_ATOMS: atom_id res chain seq x y z
N MET A 1 -21.66 -19.72 -31.45
CA MET A 1 -21.42 -18.29 -31.12
C MET A 1 -21.76 -17.46 -32.36
N LYS A 2 -22.45 -16.32 -32.24
CA LYS A 2 -22.75 -15.45 -33.39
C LYS A 2 -21.48 -14.73 -33.83
N SER A 3 -21.24 -14.68 -35.14
CA SER A 3 -19.98 -14.26 -35.75
C SER A 3 -19.74 -12.74 -35.73
N ASN A 4 -20.77 -11.91 -35.72
CA ASN A 4 -20.62 -10.45 -35.70
C ASN A 4 -21.56 -9.82 -34.67
N TYR A 5 -20.97 -9.29 -33.60
CA TYR A 5 -21.67 -8.48 -32.60
C TYR A 5 -21.41 -7.00 -32.93
N ASP A 6 -22.46 -6.26 -33.25
CA ASP A 6 -22.37 -4.84 -33.61
C ASP A 6 -22.37 -3.96 -32.35
N PHE A 7 -21.20 -3.39 -32.03
CA PHE A 7 -20.99 -2.51 -30.89
C PHE A 7 -21.30 -1.03 -31.17
N SER A 8 -21.80 -0.68 -32.37
CA SER A 8 -22.00 0.70 -32.82
C SER A 8 -22.98 1.52 -31.97
N LYS A 9 -23.85 0.87 -31.19
CA LYS A 9 -24.85 1.51 -30.31
C LYS A 9 -24.44 1.59 -28.83
N GLY A 10 -23.26 1.08 -28.47
CA GLY A 10 -22.75 1.13 -27.10
C GLY A 10 -22.18 2.51 -26.75
N LYS A 11 -22.98 3.41 -26.18
CA LYS A 11 -22.43 4.61 -25.53
C LYS A 11 -21.73 4.19 -24.24
N ARG A 12 -20.38 4.24 -24.23
CA ARG A 12 -19.61 4.22 -22.98
C ARG A 12 -19.99 5.50 -22.22
N GLY A 13 -20.88 5.37 -21.22
CA GLY A 13 -21.15 6.46 -20.28
C GLY A 13 -19.82 6.98 -19.71
N ALA A 14 -19.72 8.29 -19.50
CA ALA A 14 -18.54 8.88 -18.88
C ALA A 14 -18.24 8.14 -17.58
N ILE A 15 -17.13 7.38 -17.57
CA ILE A 15 -16.65 6.75 -16.35
C ILE A 15 -16.15 7.91 -15.50
N VAL A 16 -17.02 8.42 -14.64
CA VAL A 16 -16.63 9.33 -13.57
C VAL A 16 -15.66 8.54 -12.70
N PRO A 17 -14.36 8.84 -12.65
CA PRO A 17 -13.48 8.13 -11.75
C PRO A 17 -13.88 8.57 -10.34
N LYS A 18 -14.52 7.67 -9.57
CA LYS A 18 -14.55 7.80 -8.12
C LYS A 18 -13.10 7.68 -7.66
N GLY A 19 -12.44 8.82 -7.46
CA GLY A 19 -10.99 8.97 -7.28
C GLY A 19 -10.46 8.45 -5.94
N THR A 20 -10.71 7.19 -5.61
CA THR A 20 -10.10 6.53 -4.44
C THR A 20 -8.80 5.80 -4.78
N LYS A 21 -8.52 5.56 -6.07
CA LYS A 21 -7.34 4.82 -6.53
C LYS A 21 -6.66 5.57 -7.69
N THR A 22 -5.34 5.70 -7.59
CA THR A 22 -4.50 6.26 -8.66
C THR A 22 -4.10 5.14 -9.62
N ALA A 23 -4.36 5.31 -10.91
CA ALA A 23 -3.86 4.39 -11.92
C ALA A 23 -2.36 4.62 -12.11
N VAL A 24 -1.56 3.56 -11.89
CA VAL A 24 -0.10 3.62 -11.99
C VAL A 24 0.41 2.50 -12.90
N TYR A 25 1.49 2.78 -13.64
CA TYR A 25 2.24 1.76 -14.36
C TYR A 25 3.48 1.41 -13.54
N LEU A 26 3.57 0.16 -13.09
CA LEU A 26 4.67 -0.34 -12.26
C LEU A 26 5.30 -1.56 -12.94
N ARG A 27 6.63 -1.56 -13.05
CA ARG A 27 7.39 -2.76 -13.45
C ARG A 27 7.77 -3.53 -12.19
N LEU A 28 7.48 -4.83 -12.19
CA LEU A 28 7.80 -5.74 -11.10
C LEU A 28 8.71 -6.86 -11.60
N ASP A 29 9.56 -7.36 -10.72
CA ASP A 29 10.32 -8.58 -10.98
C ASP A 29 9.33 -9.75 -11.22
N PRO A 30 9.58 -10.63 -12.22
CA PRO A 30 8.69 -11.75 -12.51
C PRO A 30 8.44 -12.67 -11.32
N ARG A 31 9.44 -12.87 -10.44
CA ARG A 31 9.31 -13.73 -9.26
C ARG A 31 8.38 -13.10 -8.23
N ALA A 32 8.48 -11.78 -8.04
CA ALA A 32 7.59 -11.04 -7.16
C ALA A 32 6.15 -11.07 -7.68
N LEU A 33 5.96 -10.91 -9.00
CA LEU A 33 4.64 -11.00 -9.63
C LEU A 33 3.99 -12.37 -9.40
N LEU A 34 4.73 -13.46 -9.65
CA LEU A 34 4.24 -14.82 -9.43
C LEU A 34 3.85 -15.05 -7.97
N TRP A 35 4.72 -14.68 -7.03
CA TRP A 35 4.44 -14.83 -5.60
C TRP A 35 3.19 -14.04 -5.17
N LEU A 36 3.02 -12.80 -5.64
CA LEU A 36 1.84 -11.99 -5.35
C LEU A 36 0.56 -12.60 -5.94
N GLN A 37 0.63 -13.22 -7.11
CA GLN A 37 -0.50 -13.91 -7.74
C GLN A 37 -0.90 -15.16 -6.95
N GLU A 38 0.06 -16.01 -6.59
CA GLU A 38 -0.18 -17.21 -5.77
C GLU A 38 -0.82 -16.83 -4.42
N LYS A 39 -0.33 -15.77 -3.77
CA LYS A 39 -0.90 -15.30 -2.51
C LYS A 39 -2.29 -14.69 -2.64
N ALA A 40 -2.57 -14.00 -3.74
CA ALA A 40 -3.91 -13.51 -4.03
C ALA A 40 -4.91 -14.67 -4.23
N GLU A 41 -4.49 -15.73 -4.93
CA GLU A 41 -5.30 -16.94 -5.13
C GLU A 41 -5.56 -17.68 -3.81
N GLU A 42 -4.54 -17.87 -2.97
CA GLU A 42 -4.66 -18.47 -1.64
C GLU A 42 -5.66 -17.70 -0.77
N ALA A 43 -5.58 -16.36 -0.80
CA ALA A 43 -6.48 -15.47 -0.08
C ALA A 43 -7.86 -15.30 -0.76
N LYS A 44 -8.08 -15.91 -1.93
CA LYS A 44 -9.32 -15.83 -2.74
C LYS A 44 -9.74 -14.39 -3.05
N VAL A 45 -8.76 -13.51 -3.27
CA VAL A 45 -8.98 -12.09 -3.62
C VAL A 45 -8.27 -11.76 -4.93
N GLY A 46 -8.70 -10.69 -5.60
CA GLY A 46 -8.03 -10.25 -6.82
C GLY A 46 -6.61 -9.74 -6.54
N TYR A 47 -5.69 -9.98 -7.48
CA TYR A 47 -4.28 -9.55 -7.43
C TYR A 47 -4.10 -8.09 -6.99
N GLN A 48 -4.85 -7.15 -7.60
CA GLN A 48 -4.74 -5.73 -7.27
C GLN A 48 -5.16 -5.42 -5.83
N THR A 49 -6.17 -6.14 -5.32
CA THR A 49 -6.62 -5.99 -3.93
C THR A 49 -5.56 -6.50 -2.98
N PHE A 50 -5.01 -7.70 -3.26
CA PHE A 50 -3.95 -8.28 -2.45
C PHE A 50 -2.70 -7.40 -2.41
N LEU A 51 -2.21 -6.96 -3.57
CA LEU A 51 -1.04 -6.09 -3.67
C LEU A 51 -1.21 -4.80 -2.88
N ASN A 52 -2.37 -4.14 -2.99
CA ASN A 52 -2.62 -2.91 -2.24
C ASN A 52 -2.63 -3.16 -0.72
N HIS A 53 -3.29 -4.24 -0.26
CA HIS A 53 -3.30 -4.59 1.15
C HIS A 53 -1.89 -4.90 1.67
N PHE A 54 -1.11 -5.68 0.92
CA PHE A 54 0.26 -6.00 1.27
C PHE A 54 1.12 -4.74 1.40
N LEU A 55 1.05 -3.82 0.43
CA LEU A 55 1.81 -2.57 0.48
C LEU A 55 1.41 -1.68 1.66
N LEU A 56 0.11 -1.60 1.98
CA LEU A 56 -0.38 -0.84 3.14
C LEU A 56 0.10 -1.46 4.45
N GLU A 57 0.06 -2.79 4.58
CA GLU A 57 0.52 -3.49 5.77
C GLU A 57 2.03 -3.29 6.00
N GLN A 58 2.84 -3.34 4.94
CA GLN A 58 4.28 -3.04 5.06
C GLN A 58 4.51 -1.57 5.44
N TRP A 59 3.78 -0.64 4.83
CA TRP A 59 3.87 0.78 5.17
C TRP A 59 3.48 1.06 6.64
N GLU A 60 2.45 0.38 7.16
CA GLU A 60 2.07 0.47 8.57
C GLU A 60 3.14 -0.09 9.50
N LYS A 61 3.76 -1.23 9.16
CA LYS A 61 4.86 -1.81 9.95
C LYS A 61 6.07 -0.88 9.96
N ASP A 62 6.45 -0.32 8.82
CA ASP A 62 7.55 0.64 8.71
C ASP A 62 7.26 1.89 9.53
N ASN A 63 6.05 2.42 9.49
CA ASN A 63 5.67 3.58 10.31
C ASN A 63 5.62 3.27 11.80
N ALA A 64 5.11 2.11 12.19
CA ALA A 64 5.08 1.69 13.60
C ALA A 64 6.50 1.55 14.17
N ALA A 65 7.43 1.00 13.38
CA ALA A 65 8.85 0.94 13.74
C ALA A 65 9.47 2.34 13.85
N ASN A 66 9.12 3.26 12.95
CA ASN A 66 9.62 4.64 13.02
C ASN A 66 9.03 5.40 14.22
N ALA A 67 7.75 5.22 14.53
CA ALA A 67 7.09 5.89 15.65
C ALA A 67 7.70 5.50 17.00
N THR A 68 7.96 4.22 17.22
CA THR A 68 8.63 3.71 18.43
C THR A 68 10.03 4.30 18.60
N VAL A 69 10.83 4.37 17.52
CA VAL A 69 12.15 5.00 17.56
C VAL A 69 12.06 6.49 17.90
N VAL A 70 11.09 7.23 17.36
CA VAL A 70 10.91 8.65 17.66
C VAL A 70 10.50 8.86 19.13
N GLU A 71 9.59 8.06 19.65
CA GLU A 71 9.15 8.13 21.05
C GLU A 71 10.30 7.84 22.03
N ASP A 72 11.12 6.82 21.74
CA ASP A 72 12.29 6.48 22.53
C ASP A 72 13.34 7.61 22.52
N LEU A 73 13.59 8.23 21.37
CA LEU A 73 14.50 9.37 21.25
C LEU A 73 14.01 10.58 22.07
N GLN A 74 12.71 10.87 22.05
CA GLN A 74 12.13 11.97 22.84
C GLN A 74 12.26 11.72 24.35
N LEU A 75 12.09 10.47 24.80
CA LEU A 75 12.30 10.08 26.19
C LEU A 75 13.76 10.28 26.61
N ILE A 76 14.71 9.86 25.77
CA ILE A 76 16.14 10.03 26.01
C ILE A 76 16.51 11.52 26.09
N GLU A 77 16.06 12.35 25.16
CA GLU A 77 16.32 13.80 25.20
C GLU A 77 15.76 14.45 26.48
N LYS A 78 14.56 14.05 26.89
CA LYS A 78 13.93 14.56 28.12
C LYS A 78 14.70 14.13 29.36
N ALA A 79 15.20 12.89 29.39
CA ALA A 79 16.06 12.39 30.47
C ALA A 79 17.40 13.14 30.53
N LEU A 80 18.05 13.38 29.38
CA LEU A 80 19.29 14.15 29.28
C LEU A 80 19.10 15.61 29.73
N LYS A 81 18.00 16.27 29.35
CA LYS A 81 17.66 17.62 29.84
C LYS A 81 17.53 17.65 31.37
N ARG A 82 16.90 16.63 31.98
CA ARG A 82 16.76 16.51 33.44
C ARG A 82 18.11 16.30 34.13
N LEU A 83 18.98 15.46 33.57
CA LEU A 83 20.33 15.23 34.10
C LEU A 83 21.20 16.49 34.02
N LYS A 84 21.19 17.19 32.88
CA LYS A 84 21.91 18.47 32.73
C LYS A 84 21.45 19.53 33.73
N LYS A 85 20.14 19.58 34.03
CA LYS A 85 19.58 20.50 35.05
C LYS A 85 19.95 20.11 36.49
N LYS A 86 20.37 18.88 36.75
CA LYS A 86 20.71 18.38 38.09
C LYS A 86 22.21 18.47 38.40
N VAL A 87 23.03 18.65 37.37
CA VAL A 87 24.50 18.70 37.46
C VAL A 87 25.04 20.13 37.35
N GLY A 88 24.27 21.07 36.79
CA GLY A 88 24.53 22.52 36.86
C GLY A 88 23.77 23.16 38.01
#